data_AF-W2EL88-F1
#
_entry.id   AF-W2EL88-F1
#
_cell.length_a   1.000
_cell.length_b   1.000
_cell.length_c   1.000
_cell.angle_alpha   90.00
_cell.angle_beta   90.00
_cell.angle_gamma   90.00
#
_symmetry.space_group_name_H-M   'P 1'
#
loop_
_entity.id
_entity.type
_entity.pdbx_description
1 polymer ?
#
loop_
_entity_poly.entity_id
_entity_poly.type
_entity_poly.pdbx_seq_one_letter_code
_entity_poly.pdbx_strand_id
1 'polypeptide(L)'
;MISQRAAVVADAAIEILADRGMRGLTHRAVDEAAGLPPGSTSNLARTRAALLELTLDRLTEREEAALSDVMSAIALDAPAPDVAALASARPTGPDTGPVSAGRAAPDAGPVSARPGSADAGAFPLAGLAAVLARATYDAITVHRRATIARYELAMEATRRPELRTVYDEIGRRYRDPAVAMLAAAGAPDPGRQGRQIVAVTEGLIFDAVVGAGAVPTLDDLRAGFAEVLRAVLRSGEEPPASG
;
A
#
# COMPACT_ATOMS: atom_id res chain seq x y z
N MET A 1 11.26 7.47 13.26
CA MET A 1 10.33 8.46 13.86
C MET A 1 11.10 9.74 14.08
N ILE A 2 10.82 10.73 13.24
CA ILE A 2 11.48 12.04 13.26
C ILE A 2 11.04 12.84 14.50
N SER A 3 11.94 13.65 15.08
CA SER A 3 11.57 14.59 16.17
C SER A 3 10.50 15.57 15.69
N GLN A 4 9.61 16.04 16.59
CA GLN A 4 8.57 17.03 16.24
C GLN A 4 9.12 18.26 15.52
N ARG A 5 10.29 18.78 15.92
CA ARG A 5 10.92 19.92 15.24
C ARG A 5 11.37 19.59 13.82
N ALA A 6 11.90 18.38 13.63
CA ALA A 6 12.33 17.92 12.32
C ALA A 6 11.14 17.57 11.41
N ALA A 7 10.01 17.13 11.98
CA ALA A 7 8.75 16.99 11.24
C ALA A 7 8.23 18.34 10.72
N VAL A 8 8.26 19.39 11.54
CA VAL A 8 7.86 20.76 11.10
C VAL A 8 8.74 21.26 9.95
N VAL A 9 10.06 21.08 10.06
CA VAL A 9 11.00 21.44 8.99
C VAL A 9 10.75 20.65 7.71
N ALA A 10 10.52 19.34 7.84
CA ALA A 10 10.26 18.47 6.71
C ALA A 10 8.91 18.77 6.03
N ASP A 11 7.87 19.04 6.81
CA ASP A 11 6.56 19.44 6.28
C ASP A 11 6.66 20.76 5.52
N ALA A 12 7.37 21.77 6.06
CA ALA A 12 7.63 23.01 5.33
C ALA A 12 8.44 22.79 4.04
N ALA A 13 9.40 21.86 4.04
CA ALA A 13 10.15 21.48 2.85
C ALA A 13 9.26 20.82 1.77
N ILE A 14 8.32 19.95 2.17
CA ILE A 14 7.31 19.35 1.28
C ILE A 14 6.49 20.45 0.60
N GLU A 15 6.00 21.42 1.37
CA GLU A 15 5.20 22.53 0.83
C GLU A 15 6.00 23.38 -0.17
N ILE A 16 7.26 23.69 0.14
CA ILE A 16 8.14 24.44 -0.78
C ILE A 16 8.39 23.65 -2.06
N LEU A 17 8.64 22.34 -1.99
CA LEU A 17 8.83 21.51 -3.17
C LEU A 17 7.58 21.49 -4.03
N ALA A 18 6.40 21.36 -3.43
CA ALA A 18 5.13 21.36 -4.14
C ALA A 18 4.86 22.68 -4.88
N ASP A 19 5.21 23.82 -4.28
CA ASP A 19 4.92 25.15 -4.84
C ASP A 19 6.01 25.73 -5.76
N ARG A 20 7.27 25.49 -5.41
CA ARG A 20 8.42 26.19 -5.98
C ARG A 20 9.46 25.24 -6.59
N GLY A 21 9.22 23.93 -6.49
CA GLY A 21 10.12 22.89 -6.96
C GLY A 21 11.49 22.89 -6.27
N MET A 22 12.40 22.07 -6.80
CA MET A 22 13.75 21.90 -6.22
C MET A 22 14.54 23.21 -6.06
N ARG A 23 14.33 24.20 -6.95
CA ARG A 23 15.05 25.49 -6.89
C ARG A 23 14.65 26.34 -5.69
N GLY A 24 13.40 26.25 -5.24
CA GLY A 24 12.90 26.98 -4.08
C GLY A 24 13.38 26.42 -2.75
N LEU A 25 13.79 25.14 -2.71
CA LEU A 25 14.19 24.47 -1.49
C LEU A 25 15.58 24.94 -1.01
N THR A 26 15.60 25.79 0.01
CA THR A 26 16.81 26.25 0.71
C THR A 26 16.55 26.29 2.21
N HIS A 27 17.59 26.17 3.04
CA HIS A 27 17.46 26.25 4.50
C HIS A 27 16.73 27.51 4.96
N ARG A 28 17.08 28.66 4.39
CA ARG A 28 16.41 29.93 4.69
C ARG A 28 14.93 29.89 4.34
N ALA A 29 14.59 29.41 3.15
CA ALA A 29 13.20 29.31 2.72
C ALA A 29 12.39 28.37 3.63
N VAL A 30 13.00 27.27 4.08
CA VAL A 30 12.37 26.33 5.02
C VAL A 30 12.19 26.96 6.39
N ASP A 31 13.19 27.65 6.94
CA ASP A 31 13.07 28.38 8.21
C ASP A 31 11.91 29.39 8.15
N GLU A 32 11.83 30.17 7.07
CA GLU A 32 10.77 31.15 6.84
C GLU A 32 9.40 30.49 6.74
N ALA A 33 9.25 29.44 5.92
CA ALA A 33 8.00 28.72 5.74
C ALA A 33 7.53 27.99 7.02
N ALA A 34 8.49 27.52 7.84
CA ALA A 34 8.22 26.87 9.11
C ALA A 34 7.98 27.86 10.27
N GLY A 35 8.16 29.16 10.06
CA GLY A 35 8.10 30.18 11.13
C GLY A 35 9.19 30.01 12.18
N LEU A 36 10.35 29.48 11.81
CA LEU A 36 11.47 29.18 12.71
C LEU A 36 12.57 30.25 12.63
N PRO A 37 13.37 30.43 13.70
CA PRO A 37 14.52 31.32 13.66
C PRO A 37 15.53 30.91 12.56
N PRO A 38 16.23 31.87 11.95
CA PRO A 38 17.26 31.58 10.95
C PRO A 38 18.31 30.59 11.48
N GLY A 39 18.62 29.56 10.68
CA GLY A 39 19.57 28.50 10.99
C GLY A 39 18.95 27.27 11.67
N SER A 40 17.65 27.28 11.98
CA SER A 40 16.96 26.13 12.62
C SER A 40 17.02 24.88 11.76
N THR A 41 16.76 25.03 10.46
CA THR A 41 16.87 23.94 9.48
C THR A 41 18.30 23.44 9.38
N SER A 42 19.30 24.33 9.39
CA SER A 42 20.72 23.94 9.27
C SER A 42 21.21 23.16 10.49
N ASN A 43 20.64 23.43 11.68
CA ASN A 43 20.93 22.66 12.89
C ASN A 43 20.45 21.21 12.79
N LEU A 44 19.33 20.95 12.08
CA LEU A 44 18.75 19.62 11.92
C LEU A 44 19.31 18.89 10.69
N ALA A 45 19.49 19.60 9.59
CA ALA A 45 19.98 19.09 8.32
C ALA A 45 21.12 19.99 7.82
N ARG A 46 22.37 19.65 8.14
CA ARG A 46 23.52 20.52 7.83
C ARG A 46 23.78 20.71 6.34
N THR A 47 23.38 19.73 5.53
CA THR A 47 23.61 19.73 4.09
C THR A 47 22.29 19.71 3.34
N ARG A 48 22.32 20.07 2.05
CA ARG A 48 21.17 19.93 1.17
C ARG A 48 20.72 18.47 1.06
N ALA A 49 21.65 17.52 1.01
CA ALA A 49 21.34 16.10 0.97
C ALA A 49 20.56 15.67 2.23
N ALA A 50 21.05 16.04 3.42
CA ALA A 50 20.37 15.74 4.68
C ALA A 50 18.95 16.35 4.76
N LEU A 51 18.74 17.53 4.16
CA LEU A 51 17.41 18.13 4.10
C LEU A 51 16.48 17.33 3.17
N LEU A 52 16.98 16.86 2.04
CA LEU A 52 16.23 16.05 1.09
C LEU A 52 15.89 14.67 1.68
N GLU A 53 16.84 14.05 2.37
CA GLU A 53 16.63 12.80 3.13
C GLU A 53 15.54 12.98 4.19
N LEU A 54 15.66 14.02 5.02
CA LEU A 54 14.66 14.33 6.04
C LEU A 54 13.26 14.56 5.44
N THR A 55 13.19 15.22 4.29
CA THR A 55 11.94 15.49 3.58
C THR A 55 11.33 14.22 3.02
N LEU A 56 12.16 13.34 2.45
CA LEU A 56 11.74 12.08 1.87
C LEU A 56 11.28 11.07 2.93
N ASP A 57 11.97 11.01 4.07
CA ASP A 57 11.53 10.23 5.23
C ASP A 57 10.15 10.68 5.70
N ARG A 58 9.92 12.01 5.79
CA ARG A 58 8.62 12.56 6.18
C ARG A 58 7.51 12.26 5.17
N LEU A 59 7.80 12.34 3.87
CA LEU A 59 6.83 11.94 2.82
C LEU A 59 6.43 10.49 2.99
N THR A 60 7.41 9.61 3.24
CA THR A 60 7.18 8.18 3.43
C THR A 60 6.30 7.93 4.66
N GLU A 61 6.60 8.56 5.80
CA GLU A 61 5.78 8.45 7.01
C GLU A 61 4.32 8.91 6.74
N ARG A 62 4.12 9.99 5.97
CA ARG A 62 2.78 10.51 5.64
C ARG A 62 1.99 9.59 4.72
N GLU A 63 2.64 9.03 3.72
CA GLU A 63 2.02 8.13 2.74
C GLU A 63 1.72 6.75 3.36
N GLU A 64 2.59 6.22 4.23
CA GLU A 64 2.31 5.03 5.04
C GLU A 64 1.10 5.24 5.96
N ALA A 65 1.03 6.41 6.64
CA ALA A 65 -0.11 6.76 7.48
C ALA A 65 -1.41 6.87 6.66
N ALA A 66 -1.37 7.55 5.50
CA ALA A 66 -2.53 7.69 4.62
C ALA A 66 -3.03 6.33 4.12
N LEU A 67 -2.13 5.43 3.71
CA LEU A 67 -2.52 4.07 3.31
C LEU A 67 -3.12 3.29 4.48
N SER A 68 -2.55 3.41 5.68
CA SER A 68 -3.07 2.80 6.91
C SER A 68 -4.49 3.28 7.25
N ASP A 69 -4.74 4.59 7.11
CA ASP A 69 -6.06 5.18 7.33
C ASP A 69 -7.10 4.65 6.34
N VAL A 70 -6.73 4.55 5.06
CA VAL A 70 -7.60 3.98 4.01
C VAL A 70 -7.91 2.51 4.28
N MET A 71 -6.90 1.71 4.61
CA MET A 71 -7.11 0.30 4.96
C MET A 71 -8.02 0.14 6.16
N SER A 72 -7.83 0.96 7.20
CA SER A 72 -8.64 0.93 8.42
C SER A 72 -10.09 1.32 8.13
N ALA A 73 -10.31 2.36 7.32
CA ALA A 73 -11.65 2.78 6.92
C ALA A 73 -12.39 1.69 6.13
N ILE A 74 -11.71 1.02 5.20
CA ILE A 74 -12.32 -0.04 4.38
C ILE A 74 -12.55 -1.32 5.21
N ALA A 75 -11.65 -1.66 6.14
CA ALA A 75 -11.86 -2.78 7.04
C ALA A 75 -13.11 -2.61 7.92
N LEU A 76 -13.44 -1.37 8.30
CA LEU A 76 -14.67 -1.05 9.04
C LEU A 76 -15.94 -1.10 8.18
N ASP A 77 -15.81 -0.87 6.87
CA ASP A 77 -16.92 -0.85 5.90
C ASP A 77 -17.12 -2.19 5.17
N ALA A 78 -16.19 -3.13 5.34
CA ALA A 78 -16.32 -4.49 4.82
C ALA A 78 -17.52 -5.19 5.48
N PRO A 79 -18.36 -5.91 4.70
CA PRO A 79 -19.47 -6.65 5.30
C PRO A 79 -18.93 -7.61 6.34
N ALA A 80 -19.45 -7.53 7.57
CA ALA A 80 -19.10 -8.44 8.65
C ALA A 80 -19.20 -9.89 8.11
N PRO A 81 -18.26 -10.78 8.47
CA PRO A 81 -18.38 -12.18 8.07
C PRO A 81 -19.76 -12.67 8.50
N ASP A 82 -20.47 -13.36 7.60
CA ASP A 82 -21.81 -13.85 7.87
C ASP A 82 -21.76 -14.83 9.05
N VAL A 83 -21.97 -14.30 10.26
CA VAL A 83 -21.99 -15.05 11.51
C VAL A 83 -23.15 -16.05 11.52
N ALA A 84 -24.20 -15.84 10.72
CA ALA A 84 -25.29 -16.79 10.55
C ALA A 84 -24.87 -17.97 9.66
N ALA A 85 -24.02 -17.77 8.64
CA ALA A 85 -23.41 -18.85 7.88
C ALA A 85 -22.47 -19.71 8.75
N LEU A 86 -21.69 -19.08 9.64
CA LEU A 86 -20.83 -19.79 10.62
C LEU A 86 -21.64 -20.52 11.71
N ALA A 87 -22.79 -19.99 12.14
CA ALA A 87 -23.66 -20.63 13.14
C ALA A 87 -24.59 -21.70 12.55
N SER A 88 -24.89 -21.64 11.25
CA SER A 88 -25.68 -22.65 10.54
C SER A 88 -24.87 -23.88 10.11
N ALA A 89 -23.54 -23.82 10.22
CA ALA A 89 -22.66 -25.00 10.19
C ALA A 89 -22.87 -25.83 11.47
N ARG A 90 -24.03 -26.49 11.56
CA ARG A 90 -24.29 -27.50 12.57
C ARG A 90 -23.28 -28.63 12.35
N PRO A 91 -22.58 -29.13 13.39
CA PRO A 91 -21.74 -30.30 13.23
C PRO A 91 -22.63 -31.48 12.82
N THR A 92 -22.50 -31.93 11.58
CA THR A 92 -23.13 -33.16 11.10
C THR A 92 -22.40 -34.34 11.73
N GLY A 93 -22.80 -34.71 12.94
CA GLY A 93 -22.56 -36.06 13.44
C GLY A 93 -23.49 -37.04 12.72
N PRO A 94 -23.03 -38.24 12.34
CA PRO A 94 -23.93 -39.25 11.80
C PRO A 94 -24.77 -39.83 12.94
N ASP A 95 -26.07 -39.95 12.66
CA ASP A 95 -27.06 -40.61 13.49
C ASP A 95 -26.72 -42.10 13.57
N THR A 96 -26.32 -42.60 14.73
CA THR A 96 -26.41 -44.03 15.06
C THR A 96 -26.93 -44.18 16.46
N GLY A 97 -28.15 -44.72 16.57
CA GLY A 97 -28.74 -45.20 17.80
C GLY A 97 -27.91 -46.30 18.50
N PRO A 98 -28.38 -46.79 19.66
CA PRO A 98 -27.59 -46.77 20.88
C PRO A 98 -26.97 -48.12 21.23
N VAL A 99 -25.71 -48.18 21.67
CA VAL A 99 -25.24 -49.32 22.50
C VAL A 99 -24.06 -48.94 23.41
N SER A 100 -24.13 -49.44 24.63
CA SER A 100 -23.26 -49.24 25.78
C SER A 100 -21.83 -49.82 25.66
N ALA A 101 -20.91 -49.13 26.35
CA ALA A 101 -19.73 -49.57 27.12
C ALA A 101 -18.75 -50.64 26.55
N GLY A 102 -17.47 -50.25 26.40
CA GLY A 102 -16.35 -51.21 26.50
C GLY A 102 -15.01 -50.85 25.85
N ARG A 103 -14.17 -50.08 26.57
CA ARG A 103 -12.71 -50.26 26.79
C ARG A 103 -11.69 -50.50 25.62
N ALA A 104 -10.73 -49.55 25.52
CA ALA A 104 -9.27 -49.62 25.24
C ALA A 104 -8.66 -50.00 23.85
N ALA A 105 -8.02 -48.99 23.22
CA ALA A 105 -6.68 -48.84 22.57
C ALA A 105 -5.89 -50.03 21.94
N PRO A 106 -4.80 -49.80 21.15
CA PRO A 106 -4.52 -48.84 20.05
C PRO A 106 -3.81 -49.51 18.82
N ASP A 107 -3.74 -48.85 17.64
CA ASP A 107 -2.50 -48.74 16.83
C ASP A 107 -2.64 -47.74 15.66
N ALA A 108 -1.52 -47.13 15.26
CA ALA A 108 -1.45 -45.95 14.39
C ALA A 108 -0.87 -46.20 12.98
N GLY A 109 -1.44 -45.54 11.97
CA GLY A 109 -0.79 -45.19 10.69
C GLY A 109 -1.54 -45.61 9.41
N PRO A 110 -1.35 -44.90 8.27
CA PRO A 110 -1.68 -43.50 8.05
C PRO A 110 -2.80 -43.39 7.00
N VAL A 111 -3.87 -42.64 7.29
CA VAL A 111 -4.86 -42.26 6.28
C VAL A 111 -4.65 -40.80 5.91
N SER A 112 -4.33 -40.61 4.63
CA SER A 112 -4.18 -39.34 3.94
C SER A 112 -5.30 -38.36 4.29
N ALA A 113 -4.94 -37.29 4.99
CA ALA A 113 -5.78 -36.12 5.15
C ALA A 113 -5.63 -35.22 3.91
N ARG A 114 -6.71 -35.04 3.15
CA ARG A 114 -6.82 -33.89 2.25
C ARG A 114 -7.01 -32.64 3.11
N PRO A 115 -6.28 -31.54 2.85
CA PRO A 115 -6.49 -30.31 3.58
C PRO A 115 -7.78 -29.64 3.08
N GLY A 116 -8.78 -29.58 3.94
CA GLY A 116 -9.71 -28.46 3.94
C GLY A 116 -9.08 -27.35 4.77
N SER A 117 -8.61 -26.29 4.14
CA SER A 117 -8.35 -25.00 4.80
C SER A 117 -7.94 -23.92 3.79
N ALA A 118 -8.91 -23.18 3.27
CA ALA A 118 -8.73 -21.80 2.82
C ALA A 118 -10.12 -21.22 2.61
N ASP A 119 -10.52 -20.26 3.44
CA ASP A 119 -11.54 -19.23 3.11
C ASP A 119 -11.83 -18.28 4.28
N ALA A 120 -11.21 -18.47 5.45
CA ALA A 120 -11.32 -17.54 6.57
C ALA A 120 -10.31 -16.37 6.55
N GLY A 121 -9.64 -16.07 5.43
CA GLY A 121 -8.57 -15.07 5.38
C GLY A 121 -8.32 -14.36 4.04
N ALA A 122 -9.16 -14.57 3.03
CA ALA A 122 -8.98 -13.92 1.73
C ALA A 122 -9.48 -12.47 1.81
N PHE A 123 -8.59 -11.49 1.62
CA PHE A 123 -9.01 -10.11 1.36
C PHE A 123 -9.72 -10.08 -0.01
N PRO A 124 -11.04 -9.82 -0.08
CA PRO A 124 -11.76 -9.94 -1.34
C PRO A 124 -11.18 -8.99 -2.40
N LEU A 125 -11.15 -9.42 -3.66
CA LEU A 125 -10.66 -8.58 -4.77
C LEU A 125 -11.37 -7.23 -4.87
N ALA A 126 -12.66 -7.19 -4.51
CA ALA A 126 -13.43 -5.96 -4.41
C ALA A 126 -12.89 -5.01 -3.32
N GLY A 127 -12.46 -5.56 -2.18
CA GLY A 127 -11.80 -4.79 -1.12
C GLY A 127 -10.45 -4.24 -1.58
N LEU A 128 -9.65 -5.03 -2.30
CA LEU A 128 -8.36 -4.58 -2.83
C LEU A 128 -8.54 -3.46 -3.88
N ALA A 129 -9.53 -3.59 -4.76
CA ALA A 129 -9.89 -2.54 -5.71
C ALA A 129 -10.32 -1.26 -5.00
N ALA A 130 -11.11 -1.37 -3.92
CA ALA A 130 -11.54 -0.22 -3.13
C ALA A 130 -10.37 0.50 -2.45
N VAL A 131 -9.42 -0.26 -1.87
CA VAL A 131 -8.21 0.30 -1.24
C VAL A 131 -7.37 1.05 -2.27
N LEU A 132 -7.08 0.41 -3.40
CA LEU A 132 -6.28 1.03 -4.47
C LEU A 132 -6.96 2.27 -5.03
N ALA A 133 -8.28 2.22 -5.29
CA ALA A 133 -9.03 3.34 -5.80
C ALA A 133 -9.04 4.52 -4.82
N ARG A 134 -9.29 4.28 -3.52
CA ARG A 134 -9.31 5.35 -2.52
C ARG A 134 -7.93 5.94 -2.30
N ALA A 135 -6.90 5.12 -2.15
CA ALA A 135 -5.52 5.60 -1.98
C ALA A 135 -5.06 6.43 -3.20
N THR A 136 -5.39 5.99 -4.41
CA THR A 136 -5.10 6.74 -5.65
C THR A 136 -5.86 8.06 -5.69
N TYR A 137 -7.16 8.05 -5.37
CA TYR A 137 -7.99 9.25 -5.33
C TYR A 137 -7.44 10.29 -4.33
N ASP A 138 -6.98 9.83 -3.16
CA ASP A 138 -6.40 10.72 -2.16
C ASP A 138 -5.05 11.28 -2.58
N ALA A 139 -4.20 10.47 -3.21
CA ALA A 139 -2.95 10.95 -3.77
C ALA A 139 -3.16 12.08 -4.80
N ILE A 140 -4.18 11.97 -5.65
CA ILE A 140 -4.46 12.99 -6.69
C ILE A 140 -5.25 14.20 -6.16
N THR A 141 -5.99 14.06 -5.05
CA THR A 141 -6.84 15.13 -4.50
C THR A 141 -6.31 15.67 -3.16
N VAL A 142 -6.53 14.93 -2.06
CA VAL A 142 -6.25 15.34 -0.68
C VAL A 142 -4.75 15.56 -0.44
N HIS A 143 -3.93 14.68 -0.99
CA HIS A 143 -2.48 14.66 -0.79
C HIS A 143 -1.69 15.13 -2.01
N ARG A 144 -2.35 15.78 -2.97
CA ARG A 144 -1.77 16.22 -4.25
C ARG A 144 -0.44 16.95 -4.11
N ARG A 145 -0.32 17.81 -3.10
CA ARG A 145 0.92 18.58 -2.83
C ARG A 145 2.09 17.68 -2.44
N ALA A 146 1.85 16.70 -1.56
CA ALA A 146 2.85 15.71 -1.18
C ALA A 146 3.29 14.87 -2.39
N THR A 147 2.33 14.47 -3.23
CA THR A 147 2.62 13.73 -4.48
C THR A 147 3.47 14.53 -5.46
N ILE A 148 3.20 15.83 -5.64
CA ILE A 148 4.05 16.71 -6.47
C ILE A 148 5.47 16.78 -5.90
N ALA A 149 5.59 16.99 -4.59
CA ALA A 149 6.90 17.03 -3.93
C ALA A 149 7.67 15.71 -4.09
N ARG A 150 6.99 14.56 -4.01
CA ARG A 150 7.55 13.24 -4.28
C ARG A 150 8.07 13.13 -5.71
N TYR A 151 7.33 13.60 -6.71
CA TYR A 151 7.81 13.58 -8.10
C TYR A 151 8.99 14.53 -8.36
N GLU A 152 9.03 15.72 -7.74
CA GLU A 152 10.21 16.59 -7.78
C GLU A 152 11.46 15.88 -7.22
N LEU A 153 11.31 15.20 -6.08
CA LEU A 153 12.39 14.43 -5.46
C LEU A 153 12.80 13.22 -6.31
N ALA A 154 11.84 12.47 -6.85
CA ALA A 154 12.09 11.34 -7.72
C ALA A 154 12.94 11.76 -8.93
N MET A 155 12.56 12.87 -9.56
CA MET A 155 13.29 13.41 -10.71
C MET A 155 14.68 13.92 -10.32
N GLU A 156 14.85 14.51 -9.13
CA GLU A 156 16.18 14.89 -8.64
C GLU A 156 17.07 13.67 -8.32
N ALA A 157 16.49 12.60 -7.77
CA ALA A 157 17.22 11.37 -7.46
C ALA A 157 17.83 10.73 -8.72
N THR A 158 17.25 10.96 -9.92
CA THR A 158 17.86 10.51 -11.19
C THR A 158 19.22 11.17 -11.48
N ARG A 159 19.50 12.33 -10.87
CA ARG A 159 20.72 13.14 -11.06
C ARG A 159 21.69 13.04 -9.88
N ARG A 160 21.31 12.41 -8.77
CA ARG A 160 22.09 12.35 -7.53
C ARG A 160 22.13 10.91 -6.97
N PRO A 161 23.25 10.19 -7.13
CA PRO A 161 23.37 8.79 -6.70
C PRO A 161 23.09 8.55 -5.22
N GLU A 162 23.42 9.51 -4.35
CA GLU A 162 23.22 9.39 -2.91
C GLU A 162 21.72 9.38 -2.57
N LEU A 163 20.93 10.26 -3.19
CA LEU A 163 19.48 10.27 -3.03
C LEU A 163 18.81 9.06 -3.67
N ARG A 164 19.39 8.53 -4.75
CA ARG A 164 18.87 7.34 -5.42
C ARG A 164 18.84 6.13 -4.49
N THR A 165 19.89 5.93 -3.69
CA THR A 165 19.96 4.82 -2.73
C THR A 165 18.81 4.89 -1.71
N VAL A 166 18.55 6.09 -1.18
CA VAL A 166 17.49 6.33 -0.20
C VAL A 166 16.11 6.13 -0.85
N TYR A 167 15.93 6.65 -2.06
CA TYR A 167 14.70 6.51 -2.82
C TYR A 167 14.40 5.04 -3.17
N ASP A 168 15.44 4.26 -3.52
CA ASP A 168 15.32 2.83 -3.82
C ASP A 168 14.94 2.02 -2.57
N GLU A 169 15.47 2.38 -1.40
CA GLU A 169 15.10 1.76 -0.12
C GLU A 169 13.64 2.02 0.24
N ILE A 170 13.20 3.26 0.10
CA ILE A 170 11.82 3.68 0.37
C ILE A 170 10.86 3.07 -0.65
N GLY A 171 11.25 2.99 -1.92
CA GLY A 171 10.47 2.35 -2.97
C GLY A 171 10.14 0.87 -2.68
N ARG A 172 10.98 0.16 -1.90
CA ARG A 172 10.66 -1.20 -1.43
C ARG A 172 9.51 -1.22 -0.42
N ARG A 173 9.46 -0.26 0.51
CA ARG A 173 8.40 -0.15 1.53
C ARG A 173 7.00 0.02 0.96
N TYR A 174 6.85 0.58 -0.24
CA TYR A 174 5.56 0.64 -0.96
C TYR A 174 5.16 -0.66 -1.65
N ARG A 175 6.16 -1.42 -2.14
CA ARG A 175 5.91 -2.64 -2.93
C ARG A 175 5.56 -3.82 -2.04
N ASP A 176 6.23 -3.95 -0.89
CA ASP A 176 6.07 -5.10 0.00
C ASP A 176 4.62 -5.26 0.51
N PRO A 177 3.90 -4.20 0.92
CA PRO A 177 2.49 -4.29 1.29
C PRO A 177 1.60 -4.76 0.13
N ALA A 178 1.80 -4.24 -1.08
CA ALA A 178 1.03 -4.64 -2.26
C ALA A 178 1.25 -6.12 -2.61
N VAL A 179 2.50 -6.60 -2.52
CA VAL A 179 2.84 -8.01 -2.70
C VAL A 179 2.18 -8.88 -1.62
N ALA A 180 2.22 -8.45 -0.36
CA ALA A 180 1.60 -9.18 0.75
C ALA A 180 0.07 -9.28 0.61
N MET A 181 -0.60 -8.19 0.21
CA MET A 181 -2.05 -8.18 -0.05
C MET A 181 -2.42 -9.11 -1.20
N LEU A 182 -1.65 -9.09 -2.30
CA LEU A 182 -1.89 -9.98 -3.43
C LEU A 182 -1.65 -11.45 -3.07
N ALA A 183 -0.61 -11.74 -2.28
CA ALA A 183 -0.37 -13.09 -1.77
C ALA A 183 -1.53 -13.58 -0.90
N ALA A 184 -2.05 -12.72 -0.01
CA ALA A 184 -3.23 -13.03 0.81
C ALA A 184 -4.52 -13.20 -0.03
N ALA A 185 -4.60 -12.56 -1.19
CA ALA A 185 -5.70 -12.72 -2.15
C ALA A 185 -5.53 -13.93 -3.09
N GLY A 186 -4.49 -14.75 -2.90
CA GLY A 186 -4.25 -15.96 -3.70
C GLY A 186 -3.63 -15.72 -5.07
N ALA A 187 -2.91 -14.61 -5.26
CA ALA A 187 -2.31 -14.26 -6.53
C ALA A 187 -1.21 -15.29 -6.95
N PRO A 188 -1.20 -15.77 -8.21
CA PRO A 188 -0.24 -16.79 -8.67
C PRO A 188 1.24 -16.38 -8.61
N ASP A 189 1.55 -15.11 -8.88
CA ASP A 189 2.90 -14.53 -8.77
C ASP A 189 2.77 -13.14 -8.11
N PRO A 190 2.62 -13.09 -6.77
CA PRO A 190 2.38 -11.85 -6.04
C PRO A 190 3.48 -10.81 -6.26
N GLY A 191 4.72 -11.27 -6.48
CA GLY A 191 5.87 -10.39 -6.73
C GLY A 191 5.75 -9.66 -8.07
N ARG A 192 5.48 -10.39 -9.16
CA ARG A 192 5.28 -9.77 -10.49
C ARG A 192 4.00 -8.94 -10.54
N GLN A 193 2.91 -9.48 -10.02
CA GLN A 193 1.60 -8.85 -10.05
C GLN A 193 1.57 -7.58 -9.19
N GLY A 194 2.25 -7.58 -8.03
CA GLY A 194 2.43 -6.39 -7.20
C GLY A 194 3.18 -5.28 -7.94
N ARG A 195 4.25 -5.61 -8.67
CA ARG A 195 4.97 -4.63 -9.51
C ARG A 195 4.08 -4.03 -10.60
N GLN A 196 3.22 -4.83 -11.23
CA GLN A 196 2.30 -4.36 -12.26
C GLN A 196 1.23 -3.43 -11.69
N ILE A 197 0.65 -3.77 -10.54
CA ILE A 197 -0.34 -2.92 -9.86
C ILE A 197 0.28 -1.59 -9.46
N VAL A 198 1.45 -1.60 -8.81
CA VAL A 198 2.15 -0.36 -8.45
C VAL A 198 2.44 0.49 -9.68
N ALA A 199 2.86 -0.12 -10.80
CA ALA A 199 3.13 0.62 -12.04
C ALA A 199 1.88 1.29 -12.63
N VAL A 200 0.73 0.59 -12.62
CA VAL A 200 -0.56 1.15 -13.07
C VAL A 200 -0.99 2.30 -12.15
N THR A 201 -0.92 2.09 -10.84
CA THR A 201 -1.27 3.12 -9.84
C THR A 201 -0.41 4.38 -10.02
N GLU A 202 0.91 4.24 -10.07
CA GLU A 202 1.83 5.37 -10.24
C GLU A 202 1.62 6.09 -11.59
N GLY A 203 1.31 5.35 -12.67
CA GLY A 203 0.99 5.94 -13.96
C GLY A 203 -0.27 6.81 -13.93
N LEU A 204 -1.33 6.33 -13.27
CA LEU A 204 -2.59 7.08 -13.10
C LEU A 204 -2.39 8.34 -12.25
N ILE A 205 -1.65 8.21 -11.14
CA ILE A 205 -1.34 9.35 -10.26
C ILE A 205 -0.53 10.39 -11.03
N PHE A 206 0.51 9.96 -11.75
CA PHE A 206 1.35 10.87 -12.54
C PHE A 206 0.53 11.60 -13.60
N ASP A 207 -0.24 10.88 -14.43
CA ASP A 207 -1.06 11.43 -15.52
C ASP A 207 -2.05 12.51 -15.03
N ALA A 208 -2.72 12.25 -13.90
CA ALA A 208 -3.63 13.19 -13.27
C ALA A 208 -2.91 14.39 -12.63
N VAL A 209 -1.78 14.17 -11.95
CA VAL A 209 -1.05 15.24 -11.24
C VAL A 209 -0.42 16.23 -12.22
N VAL A 210 0.19 15.73 -13.30
CA VAL A 210 0.80 16.59 -14.33
C VAL A 210 -0.23 17.25 -15.25
N GLY A 211 -1.51 16.86 -15.15
CA GLY A 211 -2.61 17.42 -15.92
C GLY A 211 -2.63 16.98 -17.38
N ALA A 212 -2.02 15.84 -17.70
CA ALA A 212 -2.04 15.25 -19.03
C ALA A 212 -3.37 14.53 -19.32
N GLY A 213 -4.02 14.00 -18.29
CA GLY A 213 -5.34 13.37 -18.35
C GLY A 213 -6.43 14.10 -17.55
N ALA A 214 -7.66 13.59 -17.69
CA ALA A 214 -8.77 14.00 -16.84
C ALA A 214 -8.57 13.46 -15.41
N VAL A 215 -8.97 14.23 -14.40
CA VAL A 215 -8.97 13.75 -13.01
C VAL A 215 -10.08 12.70 -12.86
N PRO A 216 -9.77 11.42 -12.64
CA PRO A 216 -10.77 10.37 -12.56
C PRO A 216 -11.60 10.52 -11.29
N THR A 217 -12.87 10.14 -11.36
CA THR A 217 -13.70 10.04 -10.15
C THR A 217 -13.31 8.80 -9.34
N LEU A 218 -13.71 8.75 -8.06
CA LEU A 218 -13.48 7.58 -7.23
C LEU A 218 -14.14 6.31 -7.82
N ASP A 219 -15.30 6.46 -8.47
CA ASP A 219 -16.00 5.32 -9.08
C ASP A 219 -15.32 4.86 -10.37
N ASP A 220 -14.78 5.78 -11.18
CA ASP A 220 -13.95 5.42 -12.34
C ASP A 220 -12.72 4.61 -11.90
N LEU A 221 -12.05 5.05 -10.82
CA LEU A 221 -10.90 4.36 -10.24
C LEU A 221 -11.28 2.97 -9.71
N ARG A 222 -12.41 2.84 -8.99
CA ARG A 222 -12.89 1.54 -8.50
C ARG A 222 -13.15 0.56 -9.64
N ALA A 223 -13.85 1.01 -10.68
CA ALA A 223 -14.14 0.19 -11.85
C ALA A 223 -12.83 -0.23 -12.56
N GLY A 224 -11.94 0.73 -12.81
CA GLY A 224 -10.65 0.48 -13.47
C GLY A 224 -9.75 -0.49 -12.70
N PHE A 225 -9.58 -0.29 -11.39
CA PHE A 225 -8.76 -1.21 -10.59
C PHE A 225 -9.38 -2.61 -10.50
N ALA A 226 -10.71 -2.74 -10.43
CA ALA A 226 -11.35 -4.04 -10.46
C ALA A 226 -11.10 -4.79 -11.78
N GLU A 227 -11.07 -4.08 -12.91
CA GLU A 227 -10.73 -4.65 -14.22
C GLU A 227 -9.27 -5.07 -14.32
N VAL A 228 -8.36 -4.20 -13.89
CA VAL A 228 -6.91 -4.47 -13.88
C VAL A 228 -6.59 -5.67 -12.98
N LEU A 229 -7.13 -5.72 -11.77
CA LEU A 229 -6.91 -6.85 -10.86
C LEU A 229 -7.41 -8.17 -11.46
N ARG A 230 -8.60 -8.18 -12.08
CA ARG A 230 -9.12 -9.36 -12.79
C ARG A 230 -8.20 -9.81 -13.93
N ALA A 231 -7.68 -8.87 -14.72
CA ALA A 231 -6.79 -9.18 -15.83
C ALA A 231 -5.41 -9.70 -15.35
N VAL A 232 -4.83 -9.04 -14.35
CA VAL A 232 -3.53 -9.39 -13.78
C VAL A 232 -3.56 -10.78 -13.16
N LEU A 233 -4.63 -11.13 -12.43
CA LEU A 233 -4.78 -12.44 -11.80
C LEU A 233 -4.99 -13.58 -12.80
N ARG A 234 -5.77 -13.34 -13.86
CA ARG A 234 -5.95 -14.33 -14.95
C ARG A 234 -4.66 -14.59 -15.73
N SER A 235 -3.80 -13.59 -15.89
CA SER A 235 -2.54 -13.74 -16.64
C SER A 235 -1.48 -14.63 -15.96
N GLY A 236 -1.74 -15.09 -14.72
CA GLY A 236 -0.88 -16.03 -14.00
C GLY A 236 -1.31 -17.50 -14.13
N GLU A 237 -2.47 -17.79 -14.73
CA GLU A 237 -2.88 -19.16 -15.08
C GLU A 237 -2.26 -19.52 -16.44
N GLU A 238 -1.04 -20.04 -16.45
CA GLU A 238 -0.51 -20.70 -17.65
C GLU A 238 -1.39 -21.93 -17.95
N PRO A 239 -1.91 -22.11 -19.18
CA PRO A 239 -2.60 -23.34 -19.53
C PRO A 239 -1.64 -24.53 -19.38
N PRO A 240 -2.11 -25.71 -18.91
CA PRO A 240 -1.23 -26.86 -18.74
C PRO A 240 -0.56 -27.17 -20.08
N ALA A 241 0.77 -27.26 -20.06
CA ALA A 241 1.58 -27.65 -21.21
C ALA A 241 0.99 -28.92 -21.81
N SER A 242 0.42 -28.78 -23.01
CA SER A 242 -0.12 -29.90 -23.76
C SER A 242 1.07 -30.78 -24.16
N GLY A 243 1.08 -32.01 -23.64
CA GLY A 243 2.13 -33.01 -23.88
C GLY A 243 2.16 -33.55 -25.30
#